data_AF-A0A7K4HK33-F1
#
_entry.id   AF-A0A7K4HK33-F1
#
_cell.length_a   1.000
_cell.length_b   1.000
_cell.length_c   1.000
_cell.angle_alpha   90.00
_cell.angle_beta   90.00
_cell.angle_gamma   90.00
#
_symmetry.space_group_name_H-M   'P 1'
#
loop_
_entity.id
_entity.type
_entity.pdbx_description
1 polymer ?
#
loop_
_entity_poly.entity_id
_entity_poly.type
_entity_poly.pdbx_seq_one_letter_code
_entity_poly.pdbx_strand_id
1 'polypeptide(L)'
;MGFLPGKVPTEVLEKIVFKNLGAKRDDVVLSPSIGEDAAIVQAGNVVLAMSSDPITGAKEWLGWLAVHVSANDVATRGVQPRWFNSIILLPRTSTTELIEKI
;
A
#
# COMPACT_ATOMS: atom_id res chain seq x y z
N MET A 1 18.11 7.97 17.37
CA MET A 1 18.19 6.51 17.21
C MET A 1 18.18 6.20 15.73
N GLY A 2 19.14 5.43 15.22
CA GLY A 2 19.10 4.93 13.85
C GLY A 2 18.35 3.60 13.81
N PHE A 3 17.64 3.34 12.71
CA PHE A 3 17.01 2.04 12.45
C PHE A 3 17.94 1.17 11.60
N LEU A 4 17.83 -0.14 11.74
CA LEU A 4 18.42 -1.06 10.78
C LEU A 4 17.70 -0.92 9.42
N PRO A 5 18.36 -1.23 8.30
CA PRO A 5 17.72 -1.28 7.00
C PRO A 5 16.51 -2.23 7.03
N GLY A 6 15.39 -1.82 6.44
CA GLY A 6 14.15 -2.61 6.40
C GLY A 6 12.92 -1.82 6.85
N LYS A 7 11.95 -2.52 7.45
CA LYS A 7 10.73 -1.91 7.96
C LYS A 7 11.00 -1.17 9.28
N VAL A 8 10.26 -0.08 9.50
CA VAL A 8 10.25 0.64 10.78
C VAL A 8 9.77 -0.31 11.89
N PRO A 9 10.43 -0.37 13.06
CA PRO A 9 9.98 -1.22 14.17
C PRO A 9 8.55 -0.90 14.60
N THR A 10 7.78 -1.92 14.91
CA THR A 10 6.36 -1.81 15.27
C THR A 10 6.13 -0.85 16.44
N GLU A 11 6.99 -0.88 17.46
CA GLU A 11 6.87 -0.03 18.64
C GLU A 11 7.03 1.45 18.30
N VAL A 12 7.76 1.76 17.21
CA VAL A 12 7.93 3.12 16.72
C VAL A 12 6.68 3.57 15.95
N LEU A 13 6.10 2.69 15.14
CA LEU A 13 4.83 2.97 14.45
C LEU A 13 3.72 3.27 15.46
N GLU A 14 3.59 2.46 16.52
CA GLU A 14 2.61 2.69 17.59
C GLU A 14 2.85 3.99 18.35
N LYS A 15 4.12 4.30 18.67
CA LYS A 15 4.46 5.49 19.48
C LYS A 15 4.32 6.79 18.71
N ILE A 16 4.58 6.77 17.40
CA ILE A 16 4.69 7.96 16.57
C ILE A 16 3.58 8.00 15.51
N VAL A 17 3.52 7.01 14.62
CA VAL A 17 2.65 7.07 13.43
C VAL A 17 1.17 6.91 13.79
N PHE A 18 0.80 5.86 14.53
CA PHE A 18 -0.60 5.54 14.84
C PHE A 18 -1.26 6.56 15.79
N LYS A 19 -0.49 7.44 16.42
CA LYS A 19 -1.03 8.57 17.20
C LYS A 19 -1.40 9.78 16.35
N ASN A 20 -0.98 9.81 15.08
CA ASN A 20 -1.11 10.95 14.18
C ASN A 20 -1.92 10.61 12.91
N LEU A 21 -2.97 9.79 13.05
CA LEU A 21 -3.82 9.36 11.94
C LEU A 21 -4.88 10.39 11.49
N GLY A 22 -4.87 11.58 12.10
CA GLY A 22 -5.81 12.65 11.80
C GLY A 22 -7.16 12.50 12.51
N ALA A 23 -8.22 13.05 11.90
CA ALA A 23 -9.55 13.02 12.46
C ALA A 23 -10.17 11.62 12.40
N LYS A 24 -10.88 11.24 13.46
CA LYS A 24 -11.70 10.02 13.45
C LYS A 24 -12.81 10.18 12.43
N ARG A 25 -13.10 9.09 11.70
CA ARG A 25 -14.20 9.04 10.75
C ARG A 25 -14.97 7.75 10.96
N ASP A 26 -16.30 7.85 10.96
CA ASP A 26 -17.19 6.72 11.20
C ASP A 26 -17.29 5.78 9.97
N ASP A 27 -16.84 6.24 8.80
CA ASP A 27 -16.78 5.45 7.57
C ASP A 27 -15.53 4.58 7.46
N VAL A 28 -14.56 4.71 8.38
CA VAL A 28 -13.38 3.84 8.44
C VAL A 28 -13.66 2.67 9.40
N VAL A 29 -13.91 1.49 8.83
CA VAL A 29 -14.23 0.26 9.58
C VAL A 29 -12.95 -0.36 10.16
N LEU A 30 -11.87 -0.33 9.37
CA LEU A 30 -10.54 -0.77 9.80
C LEU A 30 -9.51 0.31 9.43
N SER A 31 -8.95 0.93 10.47
CA SER A 31 -7.85 1.89 10.36
C SER A 31 -6.50 1.18 10.27
N PRO A 32 -5.40 1.89 9.93
CA PRO A 32 -4.05 1.32 9.99
C PRO A 32 -3.75 0.71 11.36
N SER A 33 -3.27 -0.53 11.36
CA SER A 33 -2.87 -1.25 12.58
C SER A 33 -1.83 -2.32 12.25
N ILE A 34 -1.36 -3.03 13.27
CA ILE A 34 -0.29 -4.02 13.13
C ILE A 34 -0.83 -5.28 12.49
N GLY A 35 -0.21 -5.70 11.39
CA GLY A 35 -0.55 -6.95 10.70
C GLY A 35 -1.74 -6.83 9.73
N GLU A 36 -2.22 -5.61 9.46
CA GLU A 36 -3.25 -5.39 8.45
C GLU A 36 -2.63 -4.96 7.13
N ASP A 37 -3.00 -5.66 6.05
CA ASP A 37 -2.50 -5.40 4.69
C ASP A 37 -3.43 -4.48 3.88
N ALA A 38 -4.66 -4.24 4.35
CA ALA A 38 -5.62 -3.39 3.66
C ALA A 38 -6.54 -2.64 4.64
N ALA A 39 -6.85 -1.38 4.32
CA ALA A 39 -7.87 -0.61 5.02
C ALA A 39 -9.27 -1.05 4.58
N ILE A 40 -10.23 -1.01 5.50
CA ILE A 40 -11.64 -1.30 5.23
C ILE A 40 -12.47 -0.04 5.44
N VAL A 41 -13.18 0.40 4.39
CA VAL A 41 -13.94 1.66 4.39
C VAL A 41 -15.36 1.42 3.91
N GLN A 42 -16.34 2.00 4.59
CA GLN A 42 -17.74 2.03 4.18
C GLN A 42 -17.95 3.13 3.15
N ALA A 43 -18.36 2.77 1.93
CA ALA A 43 -18.69 3.70 0.85
C ALA A 43 -20.17 3.54 0.48
N GLY A 44 -21.03 4.38 1.06
CA GLY A 44 -22.47 4.27 0.86
C GLY A 44 -23.01 2.94 1.38
N ASN A 45 -23.54 2.09 0.52
CA ASN A 45 -24.07 0.76 0.86
C ASN A 45 -23.08 -0.40 0.63
N VAL A 46 -21.83 -0.11 0.27
CA VAL A 46 -20.80 -1.15 0.05
C VAL A 46 -19.60 -0.93 0.96
N VAL A 47 -18.84 -2.00 1.19
CA VAL A 47 -17.57 -1.98 1.94
C VAL A 47 -16.43 -2.21 0.96
N LEU A 48 -15.40 -1.37 1.04
CA LEU A 48 -14.23 -1.43 0.19
C LEU A 48 -13.02 -1.91 1.00
N ALA A 49 -12.29 -2.88 0.46
CA ALA A 49 -10.93 -3.18 0.89
C ALA A 49 -9.96 -2.44 -0.03
N MET A 50 -9.02 -1.71 0.56
CA MET A 50 -8.10 -0.83 -0.17
C MET A 50 -6.67 -1.04 0.35
N SER A 51 -5.75 -1.30 -0.57
CA SER A 51 -4.31 -1.29 -0.30
C SER A 51 -3.58 -0.48 -1.37
N SER A 52 -2.37 -0.04 -1.04
CA SER A 52 -1.44 0.60 -1.96
C SER A 52 -0.02 0.22 -1.54
N ASP A 53 0.75 -0.38 -2.45
CA ASP A 53 2.14 -0.74 -2.18
C ASP A 53 3.08 -0.21 -3.28
N PRO A 54 3.96 0.76 -2.98
CA PRO A 54 4.92 1.26 -3.95
C PRO A 54 6.00 0.21 -4.25
N ILE A 55 6.09 -0.22 -5.50
CA ILE A 55 7.16 -1.13 -5.92
C ILE A 55 8.50 -0.38 -5.95
N THR A 56 9.44 -0.81 -5.12
CA THR A 56 10.79 -0.26 -5.06
C THR A 56 11.83 -1.37 -5.27
N GLY A 57 12.97 -1.02 -5.90
CA GLY A 57 14.10 -1.94 -6.05
C GLY A 57 13.97 -3.05 -7.13
N ALA A 58 12.79 -3.22 -7.73
CA ALA A 58 12.60 -4.14 -8.85
C ALA A 58 13.28 -3.63 -10.12
N LYS A 59 14.03 -4.50 -10.81
CA LYS A 59 14.67 -4.19 -12.11
C LYS A 59 13.92 -4.78 -13.31
N GLU A 60 13.11 -5.79 -13.06
CA GLU A 60 12.28 -6.49 -14.04
C GLU A 60 10.87 -6.65 -13.48
N TRP A 61 9.89 -6.87 -14.37
CA TRP A 61 8.49 -7.13 -13.99
C TRP A 61 7.84 -6.00 -13.19
N LEU A 62 8.31 -4.76 -13.33
CA LEU A 62 7.82 -3.61 -12.56
C LEU A 62 6.29 -3.46 -12.65
N GLY A 63 5.73 -3.51 -13.87
CA GLY A 63 4.29 -3.45 -14.08
C GLY A 63 3.52 -4.63 -13.46
N TRP A 64 4.01 -5.84 -13.71
CA TRP A 64 3.42 -7.06 -13.18
C TRP A 64 3.42 -7.04 -11.64
N LEU A 65 4.54 -6.68 -11.01
CA LEU A 65 4.65 -6.56 -9.56
C LEU A 65 3.74 -5.47 -9.02
N ALA A 66 3.65 -4.31 -9.70
CA ALA A 66 2.81 -3.22 -9.26
C ALA A 66 1.34 -3.66 -9.16
N VAL A 67 0.86 -4.41 -10.15
CA VAL A 67 -0.51 -4.95 -10.14
C VAL A 67 -0.64 -6.06 -9.09
N HIS A 68 0.21 -7.09 -9.15
CA HIS A 68 0.01 -8.30 -8.38
C HIS A 68 0.31 -8.15 -6.88
N VAL A 69 1.30 -7.36 -6.49
CA VAL A 69 1.60 -7.12 -5.07
C VAL A 69 0.46 -6.33 -4.42
N SER A 70 0.03 -5.22 -5.02
CA SER A 70 -1.11 -4.44 -4.50
C SER A 70 -2.43 -5.24 -4.50
N ALA A 71 -2.65 -6.09 -5.50
CA ALA A 71 -3.83 -6.94 -5.57
C ALA A 71 -3.82 -8.05 -4.51
N ASN A 72 -2.64 -8.59 -4.15
CA ASN A 72 -2.51 -9.64 -3.14
C ASN A 72 -2.99 -9.15 -1.77
N ASP A 73 -2.59 -7.95 -1.35
CA ASP A 73 -3.02 -7.35 -0.08
C ASP A 73 -4.54 -7.19 0.02
N VAL A 74 -5.21 -6.83 -1.08
CA VAL A 74 -6.68 -6.78 -1.13
C VAL A 74 -7.26 -8.19 -1.05
N ALA A 75 -6.64 -9.16 -1.73
CA ALA A 75 -7.09 -10.55 -1.73
C ALA A 75 -6.96 -11.23 -0.37
N THR A 76 -6.04 -10.82 0.51
CA THR A 76 -5.95 -11.34 1.90
C THR A 76 -7.21 -11.05 2.73
N ARG A 77 -8.04 -10.10 2.29
CA ARG A 77 -9.35 -9.80 2.88
C ARG A 77 -10.48 -10.70 2.36
N GLY A 78 -10.18 -11.68 1.53
CA GLY A 78 -11.16 -12.61 0.96
C GLY A 78 -12.06 -12.00 -0.11
N VAL A 79 -11.66 -10.87 -0.70
CA VAL A 79 -12.41 -10.18 -1.75
C VAL A 79 -11.61 -10.14 -3.05
N GLN A 80 -12.32 -10.17 -4.18
CA GLN A 80 -11.69 -10.06 -5.49
C GLN A 80 -11.27 -8.60 -5.75
N PRO A 81 -9.99 -8.32 -6.10
CA PRO A 81 -9.57 -6.99 -6.52
C PRO A 81 -10.32 -6.53 -7.78
N ARG A 82 -10.82 -5.29 -7.78
CA ARG A 82 -11.69 -4.75 -8.86
C ARG A 82 -11.10 -3.54 -9.58
N TRP A 83 -10.32 -2.74 -8.86
CA TRP A 83 -9.72 -1.51 -9.36
C TRP A 83 -8.26 -1.46 -8.92
N PHE A 84 -7.46 -0.74 -9.70
CA PHE A 84 -6.04 -0.59 -9.46
C PHE A 84 -5.67 0.89 -9.58
N ASN A 85 -4.97 1.41 -8.58
CA ASN A 85 -4.38 2.73 -8.59
C ASN A 85 -2.90 2.59 -8.21
N SER A 86 -2.01 3.20 -8.97
CA SER A 86 -0.56 3.04 -8.80
C SER A 86 0.15 4.38 -8.74
N ILE A 87 1.22 4.44 -7.97
CA ILE A 87 2.17 5.54 -7.94
C ILE A 87 3.52 4.99 -8.38
N ILE A 88 4.05 5.52 -9.49
CA ILE A 88 5.33 5.11 -10.05
C ILE A 88 6.35 6.22 -9.77
N LEU A 89 7.42 5.88 -9.04
CA LEU A 89 8.53 6.78 -8.76
C LEU A 89 9.71 6.44 -9.68
N LEU A 90 9.92 7.26 -10.72
CA LEU A 90 10.95 7.04 -11.73
C LEU A 90 12.26 7.78 -11.38
N PRO A 91 13.42 7.10 -11.42
CA PRO A 91 14.72 7.77 -11.34
C PRO A 91 14.92 8.78 -12.48
N ARG A 92 15.78 9.79 -12.27
CA ARG A 92 16.13 10.77 -13.32
C ARG A 92 16.74 10.13 -14.58
N THR A 93 17.30 8.94 -14.46
CA THR A 93 17.90 8.18 -15.56
C THR A 93 16.92 7.24 -16.26
N SER A 94 15.62 7.34 -15.99
CA SER A 94 14.60 6.50 -16.63
C SER A 94 14.52 6.80 -18.12
N THR A 95 14.40 5.76 -18.93
CA THR A 95 14.30 5.83 -20.39
C THR A 95 12.93 5.36 -20.85
N THR A 96 12.57 5.64 -22.11
CA THR A 96 11.30 5.19 -22.68
C THR A 96 11.18 3.66 -22.68
N GLU A 97 12.28 2.94 -22.90
CA GLU A 97 12.32 1.47 -22.89
C GLU A 97 12.05 0.89 -21.50
N LEU A 98 12.35 1.63 -20.43
CA LEU A 98 11.95 1.25 -19.07
C LEU A 98 10.45 1.40 -18.89
N ILE A 99 9.86 2.48 -19.41
CA ILE A 99 8.42 2.74 -19.31
C ILE A 99 7.63 1.68 -20.07
N GLU A 100 8.08 1.24 -21.23
CA GLU A 100 7.43 0.16 -21.99
C GLU A 100 7.40 -1.20 -21.26
N LYS A 101 8.25 -1.38 -20.25
CA LYS A 101 8.32 -2.60 -19.43
C LYS A 101 7.47 -2.52 -18.15
N ILE A 102 6.85 -1.37 -17.89
CA ILE A 102 5.89 -1.15 -16.80
C ILE A 102 4.49 -1.31 -17.39
#